data_AF-A0A1J5QH34-F1
#
_entry.id   AF-A0A1J5QH34-F1
#
_cell.length_a   1.000
_cell.length_b   1.000
_cell.length_c   1.000
_cell.angle_alpha   90.00
_cell.angle_beta   90.00
_cell.angle_gamma   90.00
#
_symmetry.space_group_name_H-M   'P 1'
#
loop_
_entity.id
_entity.type
_entity.pdbx_description
1 polymer ?
#
loop_
_entity_poly.entity_id
_entity_poly.type
_entity_poly.pdbx_seq_one_letter_code
_entity_poly.pdbx_strand_id
1 'polypeptide(L)'
;MPGLFARNERVVCVFEGMGLARGLGQFVLVLVGATIVGSMATVWHGVVNASRVGQMCDFHYENKSIELKQGEEMGRFLLGSTVVVVWPSGPLQFNASWQPDQAVRLGQAMALGVCPSHPDASGPV
;
A
#
# COMPACT_ATOMS: atom_id res chain seq x y z
N MET A 1 15.78 17.23 -0.98
CA MET A 1 15.53 17.11 -2.44
C MET A 1 14.03 17.13 -2.68
N PRO A 2 13.48 18.15 -3.36
CA PRO A 2 12.07 18.15 -3.76
C PRO A 2 11.74 16.99 -4.71
N GLY A 3 10.62 16.30 -4.48
CA GLY A 3 10.12 15.25 -5.37
C GLY A 3 10.95 13.96 -5.41
N LEU A 4 11.70 13.65 -4.34
CA LEU A 4 12.58 12.47 -4.28
C LEU A 4 11.86 11.17 -4.69
N PHE A 5 10.69 10.88 -4.09
CA PHE A 5 9.94 9.66 -4.39
C PHE A 5 9.35 9.61 -5.80
N ALA A 6 9.12 10.76 -6.43
CA ALA A 6 8.63 10.84 -7.80
C ALA A 6 9.75 10.65 -8.84
N ARG A 7 11.01 10.90 -8.47
CA ARG A 7 12.19 10.75 -9.34
C ARG A 7 12.81 9.36 -9.26
N ASN A 8 12.66 8.69 -8.12
CA ASN A 8 13.17 7.34 -7.95
C ASN A 8 12.34 6.32 -8.76
N GLU A 9 13.02 5.25 -9.17
CA GLU A 9 12.39 4.08 -9.75
C GLU A 9 11.42 3.47 -8.75
N ARG A 10 10.23 3.08 -9.22
CA ARG A 10 9.16 2.60 -8.35
C ARG A 10 8.25 1.60 -9.06
N VAL A 11 7.69 0.69 -8.26
CA VAL A 11 6.58 -0.18 -8.68
C VAL A 11 5.33 0.30 -7.97
N VAL A 12 4.29 0.62 -8.76
CA VAL A 12 2.99 1.06 -8.25
C VAL A 12 2.02 -0.11 -8.36
N CYS A 13 1.52 -0.58 -7.22
CA CYS A 13 0.54 -1.65 -7.14
C CYS A 13 -0.81 -1.07 -6.70
N VAL A 14 -1.84 -1.26 -7.52
CA VAL A 14 -3.20 -0.80 -7.26
C VAL A 14 -4.04 -2.01 -6.83
N PHE A 15 -4.76 -1.89 -5.71
CA PHE A 15 -5.55 -2.96 -5.14
C PHE A 15 -6.99 -2.51 -4.88
N GLU A 16 -7.92 -3.44 -5.00
CA GLU A 16 -9.27 -3.29 -4.49
C GLU A 16 -9.37 -3.89 -3.07
N GLY A 17 -9.93 -3.14 -2.12
CA GLY A 17 -10.21 -3.66 -0.80
C GLY A 17 -11.27 -4.78 -0.83
N MET A 18 -10.98 -5.90 -0.18
CA MET A 18 -11.93 -7.01 0.02
C MET A 18 -12.38 -7.12 1.48
N GLY A 19 -13.51 -7.79 1.74
CA GLY A 19 -14.03 -8.01 3.10
C GLY A 19 -14.26 -6.72 3.89
N LEU A 20 -13.73 -6.64 5.12
CA LEU A 20 -13.80 -5.43 5.97
C LEU A 20 -13.15 -4.19 5.32
N ALA A 21 -12.17 -4.39 4.42
CA ALA A 21 -11.53 -3.31 3.68
C ALA A 21 -12.33 -2.87 2.44
N ARG A 22 -13.43 -3.54 2.08
CA ARG A 22 -14.25 -3.17 0.91
C ARG A 22 -14.82 -1.75 1.03
N GLY A 23 -15.16 -1.32 2.25
CA GLY A 23 -15.59 0.05 2.53
C GLY A 23 -14.50 1.11 2.33
N LEU A 24 -13.22 0.69 2.26
CA LEU A 24 -12.10 1.58 1.95
C LEU A 24 -11.89 1.76 0.44
N GLY A 25 -12.54 0.97 -0.41
CA GLY A 25 -12.37 1.06 -1.87
C GLY A 25 -10.96 0.70 -2.34
N GLN A 26 -10.53 1.34 -3.43
CA GLN A 26 -9.23 1.10 -4.05
C GLN A 26 -8.10 1.79 -3.26
N PHE A 27 -7.00 1.09 -2.99
CA PHE A 27 -5.81 1.65 -2.37
C PHE A 27 -4.55 1.31 -3.17
N VAL A 28 -3.44 1.98 -2.88
CA VAL A 28 -2.19 1.85 -3.63
C VAL A 28 -1.03 1.60 -2.68
N LEU A 29 -0.19 0.63 -3.03
CA LEU A 29 1.13 0.44 -2.44
C LEU A 29 2.20 0.77 -3.47
N VAL A 30 3.08 1.71 -3.13
CA VAL A 30 4.20 2.09 -3.98
C VAL A 30 5.50 1.63 -3.33
N LEU A 31 6.19 0.73 -4.01
CA LEU A 31 7.55 0.34 -3.67
C LEU A 31 8.49 1.34 -4.32
N VAL A 32 9.20 2.16 -3.54
CA VAL A 32 10.13 3.17 -4.06
C VAL A 32 11.56 2.71 -3.80
N GLY A 33 12.31 2.53 -4.88
CA GLY A 33 13.74 2.25 -4.79
C GLY A 33 14.52 3.44 -4.25
N ALA A 34 15.73 3.18 -3.77
CA ALA A 34 16.75 4.17 -3.44
C ALA A 34 17.95 4.02 -4.41
N THR A 35 18.95 4.88 -4.27
CA THR A 35 20.01 5.09 -5.28
C THR A 35 20.85 3.85 -5.62
N ILE A 36 20.91 2.85 -4.74
CA ILE A 36 21.69 1.60 -4.93
C ILE A 36 20.77 0.37 -5.02
N VAL A 37 19.46 0.57 -5.13
CA VAL A 37 18.50 -0.48 -4.77
C VAL A 37 18.48 -1.60 -5.80
N GLY A 38 18.55 -2.82 -5.26
CA GLY A 38 18.28 -4.07 -5.95
C GLY A 38 16.82 -4.13 -6.39
N SER A 39 16.52 -5.08 -7.26
CA SER A 39 15.21 -5.14 -7.92
C SER A 39 14.04 -5.20 -6.94
N MET A 40 12.87 -4.74 -7.38
CA MET A 40 11.60 -4.87 -6.67
C MET A 40 10.88 -6.11 -7.19
N ALA A 41 10.33 -6.90 -6.28
CA ALA A 41 9.61 -8.11 -6.62
C ALA A 41 8.25 -8.15 -5.93
N THR A 42 7.25 -8.67 -6.66
CA THR A 42 5.96 -9.04 -6.08
C THR A 42 5.83 -10.55 -6.09
N VAL A 43 5.01 -11.10 -5.20
CA VAL A 43 4.86 -12.56 -5.09
C VAL A 43 4.23 -13.21 -6.33
N TRP A 44 3.52 -12.43 -7.16
CA TRP A 44 2.86 -12.91 -8.39
C TRP A 44 3.64 -12.65 -9.68
N HIS A 45 4.44 -11.58 -9.74
CA HIS A 45 5.18 -11.21 -10.96
C HIS A 45 6.66 -11.65 -10.88
N GLY A 46 7.17 -11.92 -9.68
CA GLY A 46 8.60 -12.03 -9.47
C GLY A 46 9.26 -10.66 -9.61
N VAL A 47 10.45 -10.60 -10.21
CA VAL A 47 11.20 -9.36 -10.37
C VAL A 47 10.56 -8.46 -11.44
N VAL A 48 9.99 -7.33 -11.03
CA VAL A 48 9.23 -6.45 -11.92
C VAL A 48 10.15 -5.61 -12.81
N ASN A 49 11.26 -5.10 -12.26
CA ASN A 49 12.19 -4.23 -12.95
C ASN A 49 13.45 -4.96 -13.43
N ALA A 50 13.31 -6.18 -13.94
CA ALA A 50 14.43 -7.00 -14.41
C ALA A 50 15.20 -6.35 -15.58
N SER A 51 14.50 -5.61 -16.45
CA SER A 51 15.10 -4.78 -17.49
C SER A 51 14.80 -3.32 -17.22
N ARG A 52 15.84 -2.50 -17.01
CA ARG A 52 15.69 -1.05 -16.79
C ARG A 52 15.50 -0.35 -18.13
N VAL A 53 14.32 -0.53 -18.73
CA VAL A 53 14.00 -0.03 -20.08
C VAL A 53 13.86 1.51 -20.10
N GLY A 54 13.77 2.16 -18.93
CA GLY A 54 13.60 3.61 -18.81
C GLY A 54 12.22 4.10 -19.26
N GLN A 55 11.30 3.18 -19.55
CA GLN A 55 9.93 3.44 -19.98
C GLN A 55 8.96 2.95 -18.91
N MET A 56 7.78 3.56 -18.88
CA MET A 56 6.67 3.12 -18.02
C MET A 56 6.11 1.81 -18.58
N CYS A 57 5.94 0.82 -17.71
CA CYS A 57 5.32 -0.46 -18.04
C CYS A 57 4.05 -0.62 -17.20
N ASP A 58 2.93 -0.89 -17.86
CA ASP A 58 1.65 -1.13 -17.22
C ASP A 58 1.26 -2.60 -17.37
N PHE A 59 0.83 -3.21 -16.26
CA PHE A 59 0.42 -4.62 -16.22
C PHE A 59 -0.99 -4.73 -15.64
N HIS A 60 -1.91 -5.29 -16.42
CA HIS A 60 -3.29 -5.56 -16.01
C HIS A 60 -3.44 -7.04 -15.66
N TYR A 61 -4.06 -7.33 -14.51
CA TYR A 61 -4.18 -8.68 -13.96
C TYR A 61 -5.63 -9.15 -13.84
N GLU A 62 -6.57 -8.53 -14.54
CA GLU A 62 -8.02 -8.82 -14.47
C GLU A 62 -8.34 -10.31 -14.72
N ASN A 63 -7.51 -11.00 -15.51
CA ASN A 63 -7.68 -12.42 -15.85
C ASN A 63 -6.95 -13.37 -14.88
N LYS A 64 -6.37 -12.88 -13.79
CA LYS A 64 -5.67 -13.69 -12.78
C LYS A 64 -6.29 -13.48 -11.40
N SER A 65 -6.46 -14.57 -10.66
CA SER A 65 -6.91 -14.53 -9.27
C SER A 65 -5.73 -14.20 -8.34
N ILE A 66 -5.34 -12.92 -8.28
CA ILE A 66 -4.28 -12.44 -7.38
C ILE A 66 -4.95 -11.85 -6.15
N GLU A 67 -5.15 -12.69 -5.13
CA GLU A 67 -5.75 -12.30 -3.86
C GLU A 67 -4.71 -12.38 -2.75
N LEU A 68 -4.64 -11.36 -1.91
CA LEU A 68 -3.75 -11.30 -0.76
C LEU A 68 -4.58 -11.07 0.50
N LYS A 69 -4.39 -11.93 1.50
CA LYS A 69 -4.98 -11.75 2.82
C LYS A 69 -4.18 -10.74 3.63
N GLN A 70 -4.82 -10.15 4.63
CA GLN A 70 -4.14 -9.26 5.56
C GLN A 70 -2.94 -9.98 6.22
N GLY A 71 -1.76 -9.37 6.12
CA GLY A 71 -0.52 -9.91 6.67
C GLY A 71 0.25 -10.84 5.73
N GLU A 72 -0.30 -11.21 4.57
CA GLU A 72 0.45 -11.95 3.55
C GLU A 72 1.51 -11.07 2.89
N GLU A 73 2.59 -11.71 2.44
CA GLU A 73 3.64 -11.02 1.70
C GLU A 73 3.10 -10.57 0.33
N MET A 74 3.13 -9.27 0.08
CA MET A 74 2.77 -8.69 -1.22
C MET A 74 3.99 -8.59 -2.14
N GLY A 75 5.11 -8.12 -1.58
CA GLY A 75 6.33 -7.90 -2.32
C GLY A 75 7.48 -7.50 -1.40
N ARG A 76 8.67 -7.44 -1.99
CA ARG A 76 9.92 -7.21 -1.27
C ARG A 76 10.90 -6.42 -2.11
N PHE A 77 11.88 -5.86 -1.41
CA PHE A 77 13.02 -5.19 -1.99
C PHE A 77 14.24 -6.07 -1.82
N LEU A 78 15.08 -6.17 -2.84
CA LEU A 78 16.30 -6.94 -2.75
C LEU A 78 17.46 -6.16 -2.08
N LEU A 79 17.28 -4.86 -1.79
CA LEU A 79 18.18 -4.07 -0.96
C LEU A 79 17.51 -2.75 -0.52
N GLY A 80 16.91 -2.68 0.68
CA GLY A 80 16.43 -1.47 1.39
C GLY A 80 15.51 -0.49 0.62
N SER A 81 14.50 0.10 1.26
CA SER A 81 13.58 0.98 0.52
C SER A 81 12.52 1.69 1.37
N THR A 82 11.70 2.49 0.68
CA THR A 82 10.51 3.14 1.19
C THR A 82 9.26 2.50 0.59
N VAL A 83 8.25 2.26 1.42
CA VAL A 83 6.89 1.97 0.97
C VAL A 83 6.04 3.22 1.21
N VAL A 84 5.36 3.68 0.16
CA VAL A 84 4.32 4.71 0.28
C VAL A 84 2.98 4.01 0.16
N VAL A 85 2.09 4.26 1.12
CA VAL A 85 0.73 3.72 1.09
C VAL A 85 -0.26 4.86 0.90
N VAL A 86 -1.14 4.71 -0.08
CA VAL A 86 -2.15 5.71 -0.43
C VAL A 86 -3.53 5.07 -0.37
N TRP A 87 -4.46 5.77 0.26
CA TRP A 87 -5.83 5.35 0.46
C TRP A 87 -6.74 6.49 -0.01
N PRO A 88 -8.00 6.20 -0.40
CA PRO A 88 -8.96 7.26 -0.59
C PRO A 88 -9.28 7.88 0.78
N SER A 89 -9.90 9.05 0.76
CA SER A 89 -10.39 9.71 1.98
C SER A 89 -11.54 8.90 2.56
N GLY A 90 -11.22 7.82 3.25
CA GLY A 90 -12.14 6.91 3.92
C GLY A 90 -12.06 7.06 5.43
N PRO A 91 -12.86 6.30 6.18
CA PRO A 91 -12.90 6.40 7.63
C PRO A 91 -11.74 5.61 8.25
N LEU A 92 -10.50 5.91 7.89
CA LEU A 92 -9.32 5.35 8.54
C LEU A 92 -8.87 6.30 9.64
N GLN A 93 -8.88 5.82 10.87
CA GLN A 93 -8.20 6.50 11.96
C GLN A 93 -6.81 5.88 12.13
N PHE A 94 -5.78 6.63 11.75
CA PHE A 94 -4.40 6.19 11.94
C PHE A 94 -4.05 6.09 13.42
N ASN A 95 -3.21 5.12 13.74
CA ASN A 95 -2.70 4.91 15.07
C ASN A 95 -1.86 6.11 15.52
N ALA A 96 -2.30 6.84 16.55
CA ALA A 96 -1.63 8.06 17.03
C ALA A 96 -0.19 7.83 17.54
N SER A 97 0.16 6.58 17.86
CA SER A 97 1.54 6.21 18.24
C SER A 97 2.50 6.14 17.06
N TRP A 98 2.00 6.14 15.82
CA TRP A 98 2.83 6.20 14.62
C TRP A 98 3.35 7.60 14.43
N GLN A 99 4.59 7.81 14.85
CA GLN A 99 5.30 9.06 14.74
C GLN A 99 6.50 8.89 13.79
N PRO A 100 7.01 9.97 13.20
CA PRO A 100 8.28 9.94 12.48
C PRO A 100 9.38 9.24 13.29
N ASP A 101 10.26 8.54 12.59
CA ASP A 101 11.41 7.81 13.15
C ASP A 101 11.08 6.63 14.10
N GLN A 102 9.79 6.32 14.33
CA GLN A 102 9.40 5.15 15.10
C GLN A 102 9.57 3.86 14.29
N ALA A 103 10.16 2.86 14.92
CA ALA A 103 10.24 1.52 14.35
C ALA A 103 8.84 0.88 14.31
N VAL A 104 8.50 0.30 13.17
CA VAL A 104 7.27 -0.49 12.99
C VAL A 104 7.53 -1.97 13.23
N ARG A 105 6.51 -2.70 13.70
CA ARG A 105 6.55 -4.17 13.84
C ARG A 105 5.67 -4.84 12.81
N LEU A 106 6.08 -6.01 12.33
CA LEU A 106 5.22 -6.84 11.48
C LEU A 106 3.91 -7.18 12.23
N GLY A 107 2.78 -6.98 11.57
CA GLY A 107 1.45 -7.18 12.15
C GLY A 107 0.96 -6.03 13.04
N GLN A 108 1.75 -4.98 13.27
CA GLN A 108 1.29 -3.81 13.99
C GLN A 108 0.20 -3.08 13.18
N ALA A 109 -0.92 -2.79 13.83
CA ALA A 109 -1.99 -2.03 13.21
C ALA A 109 -1.53 -0.59 12.91
N MET A 110 -1.66 -0.21 11.64
CA MET A 110 -1.38 1.16 11.15
C MET A 110 -2.58 2.08 11.38
N ALA A 111 -3.78 1.55 11.19
CA ALA A 111 -5.04 2.28 11.30
C ALA A 111 -6.17 1.32 11.68
N LEU A 112 -7.25 1.89 12.20
CA LEU A 112 -8.53 1.21 12.40
C LEU A 112 -9.55 1.78 11.42
N GLY A 113 -10.36 0.89 10.83
CA GLY A 113 -11.55 1.31 10.11
C GLY A 113 -12.61 1.78 11.10
N VAL A 114 -13.04 3.03 10.97
CA VAL A 114 -14.15 3.57 11.75
C VAL A 114 -15.42 3.29 10.96
N CYS A 115 -16.37 2.55 11.54
CA CYS A 115 -17.71 2.55 10.97
C CYS A 115 -18.30 3.94 11.23
N PRO A 116 -18.86 4.66 10.23
CA PRO A 116 -19.52 5.92 10.50
C PRO A 116 -20.60 5.68 11.57
N SER A 117 -20.47 6.28 12.75
CA SER A 117 -21.55 6.29 13.73
C SER A 117 -22.72 7.03 13.07
N HIS A 118 -23.84 6.34 12.90
CA HIS A 118 -25.07 6.96 12.43
C HIS A 118 -25.39 8.15 13.37
N PRO A 119 -25.41 9.41 12.90
CA PRO A 119 -25.99 10.47 13.69
C PRO A 119 -27.51 10.20 13.74
N ASP A 120 -28.08 10.37 14.93
CA ASP A 120 -29.51 10.24 15.29
C ASP A 120 -30.05 8.84 15.60
N ALA A 121 -29.70 8.32 16.78
CA ALA A 121 -30.54 7.41 17.55
C ALA A 121 -31.00 8.03 18.88
N SER A 122 -31.27 9.34 18.88
CA SER A 122 -31.90 10.05 19.99
C SER A 122 -33.11 10.84 19.50
N GLY A 123 -34.14 10.13 19.04
CA GLY A 123 -35.52 10.64 19.10
C GLY A 123 -36.06 10.44 20.52
N PRO A 124 -36.91 11.35 21.04
CA PRO A 124 -37.32 11.29 22.44
C PRO A 124 -38.22 10.08 22.71
N VAL A 125 -38.16 9.65 23.96
CA VAL A 125 -38.90 8.55 24.61
C VAL A 125 -40.40 8.61 24.37
#